data_AF-A0A7X9FPL9-F1
#
_entry.id   AF-A0A7X9FPL9-F1
#
_cell.length_a   1.000
_cell.length_b   1.000
_cell.length_c   1.000
_cell.angle_alpha   90.00
_cell.angle_beta   90.00
_cell.angle_gamma   90.00
#
_symmetry.space_group_name_H-M   'P 1'
#
loop_
_entity.id
_entity.type
_entity.pdbx_description
1 polymer ?
#
loop_
_entity_poly.entity_id
_entity_poly.type
_entity_poly.pdbx_seq_one_letter_code
_entity_poly.pdbx_strand_id
1 'polypeptide(L)' 'MAKAQKETTFLVSSEKTGYFYTNRKNKKKNKGEKKLALKKYDPVARKHVEFAEKKLSKLKVKYQRTEGEAAEASSKSAK' A
#
# COMPACT_ATOMS: atom_id res chain seq x y z
N MET A 1 -10.19 -26.77 18.23
CA MET A 1 -10.62 -25.48 17.66
C MET A 1 -10.13 -25.36 16.22
N ALA A 2 -11.01 -25.27 15.22
CA ALA A 2 -10.61 -25.14 13.82
C ALA A 2 -10.14 -23.71 13.52
N LYS A 3 -8.99 -23.56 12.83
CA LYS A 3 -8.48 -22.24 12.41
C LYS A 3 -9.42 -21.61 11.40
N ALA A 4 -9.83 -20.37 11.65
CA ALA A 4 -10.63 -19.61 10.70
C ALA A 4 -9.81 -19.22 9.46
N GLN A 5 -10.37 -19.42 8.27
CA GLN A 5 -9.74 -19.03 7.02
C GLN A 5 -9.69 -17.49 6.91
N LYS A 6 -8.46 -16.96 6.80
CA LYS A 6 -8.17 -15.53 6.68
C LYS A 6 -7.74 -15.22 5.25
N GLU A 7 -8.30 -14.16 4.67
CA GLU A 7 -7.90 -13.64 3.37
C GLU A 7 -7.11 -12.34 3.57
N THR A 8 -6.06 -12.19 2.77
CA THR A 8 -5.24 -10.98 2.77
C THR A 8 -5.73 -10.06 1.66
N THR A 9 -6.14 -8.87 2.03
CA THR A 9 -6.62 -7.80 1.15
C THR A 9 -5.62 -6.65 1.17
N PHE A 10 -5.45 -5.98 0.03
CA PHE A 10 -4.58 -4.82 -0.10
C PHE A 10 -5.40 -3.56 -0.33
N LEU A 11 -5.02 -2.49 0.37
CA LEU A 11 -5.61 -1.16 0.30
C LEU A 11 -4.61 -0.25 -0.37
N VAL A 12 -4.98 0.34 -1.51
CA VAL A 12 -4.07 1.11 -2.37
C VAL A 12 -4.46 2.57 -2.35
N SER A 13 -3.46 3.45 -2.20
CA SER A 13 -3.66 4.90 -2.20
C SER A 13 -4.25 5.38 -3.53
N SER A 14 -5.24 6.27 -3.47
CA SER A 14 -5.82 6.92 -4.65
C SER A 14 -4.82 7.84 -5.36
N GLU A 15 -3.80 8.33 -4.65
CA GLU A 15 -2.80 9.27 -5.17
C GLU A 15 -1.69 8.62 -5.99
N LYS A 16 -1.80 7.32 -6.32
CA LYS A 16 -0.84 6.57 -7.16
C LYS A 16 0.61 6.59 -6.66
N THR A 17 0.83 6.90 -5.38
CA THR A 17 2.14 6.88 -4.69
C THR A 17 2.79 5.49 -4.63
N GLY A 18 2.04 4.44 -4.99
CA GLY A 18 2.49 3.05 -4.89
C GLY A 18 2.45 2.48 -3.48
N TYR A 19 2.17 3.30 -2.46
CA TYR A 19 2.02 2.85 -1.08
C TYR A 19 0.71 2.08 -0.89
N PHE A 20 0.78 0.97 -0.16
CA PHE A 20 -0.37 0.14 0.14
C PHE A 20 -0.32 -0.38 1.58
N TYR A 21 -1.50 -0.55 2.16
CA TYR A 21 -1.66 -1.26 3.43
C TYR A 21 -2.09 -2.70 3.17
N THR A 22 -1.61 -3.60 4.02
CA THR A 22 -2.07 -4.99 4.05
C THR A 22 -3.08 -5.14 5.18
N ASN A 23 -4.23 -5.76 4.88
CA ASN A 23 -5.25 -6.07 5.88
C ASN A 23 -5.59 -7.56 5.82
N ARG A 24 -5.80 -8.19 6.97
CA ARG A 24 -6.16 -9.61 7.07
C ARG A 24 -7.59 -9.72 7.58
N LYS A 25 -8.47 -10.20 6.72
CA LYS A 25 -9.91 -10.29 6.95
C LYS A 25 -10.36 -11.73 7.11
N ASN A 26 -11.35 -11.98 7.97
CA ASN A 26 -11.94 -13.31 8.14
C ASN A 26 -12.97 -13.55 7.02
N LYS A 27 -12.72 -14.56 6.17
CA LYS A 27 -13.54 -14.85 4.98
C LYS A 27 -15.02 -15.11 5.30
N LYS A 28 -15.29 -15.79 6.42
CA LYS A 28 -16.65 -16.15 6.85
C LYS A 28 -17.50 -14.94 7.27
N LYS A 29 -16.89 -13.94 7.94
CA LYS A 29 -17.61 -12.75 8.42
C LYS A 29 -17.78 -11.71 7.30
N ASN A 30 -16.84 -11.65 6.36
CA ASN A 30 -16.75 -10.52 5.43
C ASN A 30 -17.28 -10.85 4.02
N LYS A 31 -17.93 -12.01 3.83
CA LYS A 31 -18.43 -12.48 2.52
C LYS A 31 -19.50 -11.58 1.89
N GLY A 32 -20.08 -10.65 2.65
CA GLY A 32 -21.12 -9.70 2.19
C GLY A 32 -20.72 -8.23 2.27
N GLU A 33 -19.49 -7.89 2.68
CA GLU A 33 -19.07 -6.49 2.78
C GLU A 33 -18.72 -5.91 1.40
N LYS A 34 -19.26 -4.73 1.09
CA LYS A 34 -18.86 -3.92 -0.07
C LYS A 34 -17.37 -3.54 0.05
N LYS A 35 -16.72 -3.29 -1.09
CA LYS A 35 -15.30 -2.91 -1.19
C LYS A 35 -14.95 -1.85 -0.16
N LEU A 36 -13.90 -2.08 0.63
CA LEU A 36 -13.49 -1.10 1.63
C LEU A 36 -12.86 0.13 0.96
N ALA A 37 -13.36 1.30 1.35
CA ALA A 37 -12.69 2.59 1.16
C ALA A 37 -12.43 3.19 2.54
N LEU A 38 -11.16 3.44 2.87
CA LEU A 38 -10.76 3.98 4.18
C LEU A 38 -9.83 5.16 3.98
N LYS A 39 -10.04 6.25 4.73
CA LYS A 39 -9.07 7.36 4.80
C LYS A 39 -7.91 6.94 5.69
N LYS A 40 -6.70 6.86 5.12
CA LYS A 40 -5.47 6.54 5.85
C LYS A 40 -4.35 7.48 5.41
N TYR A 41 -3.31 7.56 6.23
CA TYR A 41 -2.14 8.37 5.94
C TYR A 41 -1.33 7.74 4.80
N ASP A 42 -0.90 8.56 3.85
CA ASP A 42 0.08 8.17 2.84
C ASP A 42 1.43 8.81 3.19
N PRO A 43 2.47 8.02 3.52
CA PRO A 43 3.77 8.56 3.93
C PRO A 43 4.54 9.25 2.80
N VAL A 44 4.21 8.95 1.55
CA VAL A 44 4.86 9.56 0.38
C VAL A 44 4.26 10.94 0.11
N ALA A 45 2.93 11.04 0.14
CA ALA A 45 2.23 12.31 -0.07
C ALA A 45 2.10 13.16 1.21
N ARG A 46 2.40 12.58 2.36
CA ARG A 46 2.33 13.18 3.71
C ARG A 46 0.94 13.72 4.10
N LYS A 47 -0.11 13.11 3.58
CA LYS A 47 -1.51 13.49 3.86
C LYS A 47 -2.41 12.27 4.01
N HIS A 48 -3.60 12.48 4.57
CA HIS A 48 -4.62 11.44 4.62
C HIS A 48 -5.39 11.38 3.30
N VAL A 49 -5.37 10.21 2.68
CA VAL A 49 -5.96 9.95 1.37
C VAL A 49 -6.92 8.78 1.50
N GLU A 50 -7.89 8.70 0.59
CA GLU A 50 -8.73 7.52 0.46
C GLU A 50 -7.93 6.36 -0.14
N PHE A 51 -7.92 5.23 0.57
CA PHE A 51 -7.36 3.97 0.14
C PHE A 51 -8.48 3.03 -0.28
N ALA A 52 -8.37 2.49 -1.49
CA ALA A 52 -9.36 1.59 -2.08
C ALA A 52 -8.84 0.15 -2.12
N GLU A 53 -9.73 -0.81 -1.89
CA GLU A 53 -9.43 -2.23 -1.96
C GLU A 53 -9.09 -2.71 -3.39
N LYS A 54 -7.90 -3.29 -3.56
CA LYS A 54 -7.45 -3.93 -4.81
C LYS A 54 -6.79 -5.28 -4.52
N LYS A 55 -6.95 -6.23 -5.46
CA LYS A 55 -6.20 -7.49 -5.43
C LYS A 55 -4.76 -7.25 -5.88
N LEU A 56 -3.81 -7.91 -5.20
CA LEU A 56 -2.38 -7.80 -5.47
C LEU A 56 -2.01 -8.05 -6.93
N SER A 57 -2.71 -8.96 -7.60
CA SER A 57 -2.45 -9.30 -9.01
C SER A 57 -2.63 -8.13 -9.99
N LYS A 58 -3.33 -7.05 -9.60
CA LYS A 58 -3.52 -5.85 -10.42
C LYS A 58 -2.50 -4.75 -10.13
N LEU A 59 -1.66 -4.91 -9.11
CA LEU A 59 -0.60 -3.96 -8.76
C LEU A 59 0.69 -4.38 -9.48
N LYS A 60 0.85 -3.90 -10.73
CA LYS A 60 2.07 -4.13 -11.54
C LYS A 60 3.23 -3.21 -11.17
N VAL A 61 3.00 -2.18 -10.34
CA VAL A 61 4.06 -1.28 -9.88
C VAL A 61 4.85 -2.04 -8.82
N LYS A 62 5.96 -2.65 -9.24
CA LYS A 62 6.99 -3.08 -8.31
C LYS A 62 7.36 -1.85 -7.49
N TYR A 63 7.40 -1.98 -6.17
CA TYR A 63 8.22 -1.12 -5.34
C TYR A 63 9.65 -1.24 -5.90
N GLN A 64 10.01 -0.41 -6.87
CA GLN A 64 11.40 -0.23 -7.24
C GLN A 64 11.96 0.61 -6.10
N ARG A 65 12.63 -0.04 -5.16
CA ARG A 65 13.53 0.68 -4.27
C ARG A 65 14.61 1.24 -5.20
N THR A 66 14.46 2.47 -5.66
CA THR A 66 15.54 3.20 -6.33
C THR A 66 16.56 3.52 -5.25
N GLU A 67 17.36 2.52 -4.90
CA GLU A 67 18.63 2.70 -4.22
C GLU A 67 19.51 3.50 -5.20
N GLY A 68 19.43 4.84 -5.19
CA GLY A 68 20.17 5.63 -6.17
C GLY A 68 20.07 7.15 -6.17
N GLU A 69 19.15 7.80 -5.44
CA GLU A 69 18.97 9.27 -5.55
C GLU A 69 19.12 10.01 -4.22
N ALA A 70 19.99 9.53 -3.33
CA ALA A 70 20.38 10.25 -2.12
C ALA A 70 21.92 10.38 -1.95
N ALA A 71 22.73 9.81 -2.85
CA ALA A 71 24.20 9.84 -2.74
C ALA A 71 24.87 10.90 -3.64
N GLU A 72 24.22 11.44 -4.67
CA GLU A 72 24.87 12.31 -5.66
C GLU A 72 24.70 13.83 -5.45
N ALA A 73 24.24 14.26 -4.27
CA ALA A 73 24.15 15.69 -3.90
C ALA A 73 25.32 16.19 -3.02
N SER A 74 26.31 15.33 -2.70
CA SER A 74 27.38 15.68 -1.74
C SER A 74 28.80 15.77 -2.32
N SER A 75 29.03 15.50 -3.61
CA SER A 75 30.39 15.52 -4.18
C SER A 75 30.66 16.54 -5.28
N LYS A 76 29.71 17.43 -5.63
CA LYS A 76 29.96 18.54 -6.59
C LYS A 76 30.29 19.89 -5.96
N SER A 77 30.49 19.96 -4.65
CA SER A 77 30.88 21.21 -3.94
C SER A 77 32.23 21.15 -3.25
N ALA A 78 33.06 20.13 -3.53
CA ALA A 78 34.41 20.04 -3.00
C ALA A 78 35.44 19.92 -4.14
N LYS A 79 35.85 21.10 -4.62
CA LYS A 79 37.13 21.44 -5.26
C LYS A 79 37.32 21.09 -6.74
#